data_AF-B1I686-F1
#
_entry.id   AF-B1I686-F1
#
_cell.length_a   1.000
_cell.length_b   1.000
_cell.length_c   1.000
_cell.angle_alpha   90.00
_cell.angle_beta   90.00
_cell.angle_gamma   90.00
#
_symmetry.space_group_name_H-M   'P 1'
#
loop_
_entity.id
_entity.type
_entity.pdbx_description
1 polymer ?
#
loop_
_entity_poly.entity_id
_entity_poly.type
_entity_poly.pdbx_seq_one_letter_code
_entity_poly.pdbx_strand_id
1 'polypeptide(L)' 'MGSRVDGGHMWALKECLRRALNDMQGNEIKEHVRKHYRTLCENFSVSCDLDPEIIDAWVEEQWKLWANSLEKEQIR' A
#
# COMPACT_ATOMS: atom_id res chain seq x y z
N MET A 1 -21.57 14.52 -17.38
CA MET A 1 -20.73 15.55 -16.75
C MET A 1 -19.56 14.84 -16.10
N GLY A 2 -18.39 14.83 -16.75
CA GLY A 2 -17.21 14.15 -16.24
C GLY A 2 -16.51 15.04 -15.23
N SER A 3 -16.47 14.64 -13.97
CA SER A 3 -15.66 15.30 -12.94
C SER A 3 -14.20 15.23 -13.37
N ARG A 4 -13.66 16.32 -13.93
CA ARG A 4 -12.21 16.43 -14.18
C ARG A 4 -11.55 16.58 -12.83
N VAL A 5 -10.84 15.55 -12.41
CA VAL A 5 -9.87 15.67 -11.32
C VAL A 5 -8.74 16.55 -11.86
N ASP A 6 -8.75 17.84 -11.51
CA ASP A 6 -7.66 18.74 -11.86
C ASP A 6 -6.44 18.53 -10.94
N GLY A 7 -5.34 19.22 -11.24
CA GLY A 7 -4.08 19.06 -10.53
C GLY A 7 -4.18 19.33 -9.02
N GLY A 8 -5.06 20.23 -8.58
CA GLY A 8 -5.27 20.52 -7.17
C GLY A 8 -5.99 19.38 -6.45
N HIS A 9 -7.01 18.80 -7.08
CA HIS A 9 -7.72 17.62 -6.56
C HIS A 9 -6.81 16.39 -6.50
N MET A 10 -5.98 16.16 -7.53
CA MET A 10 -5.00 15.07 -7.52
C MET A 10 -3.97 15.23 -6.40
N TRP A 11 -3.48 16.46 -6.17
CA TRP A 11 -2.55 16.74 -5.08
C TRP A 11 -3.19 16.46 -3.72
N ALA A 12 -4.41 16.94 -3.48
CA ALA A 12 -5.11 16.73 -2.22
C ALA A 12 -5.34 15.23 -1.94
N LEU A 13 -5.73 14.45 -2.96
CA LEU A 13 -5.90 13.01 -2.84
C LEU A 13 -4.57 12.30 -2.50
N LYS A 14 -3.46 12.68 -3.16
CA LYS A 14 -2.12 12.13 -2.88
C LYS A 14 -1.66 12.48 -1.46
N GLU A 15 -1.89 13.70 -1.00
CA GLU A 15 -1.52 14.13 0.35
C GLU A 15 -2.37 13.45 1.43
N CYS A 16 -3.67 13.29 1.21
CA CYS A 16 -4.54 12.49 2.07
C CYS A 16 -4.06 11.04 2.17
N LEU A 17 -3.68 10.44 1.04
CA LEU A 17 -3.12 9.10 1.01
C LEU A 17 -1.78 9.02 1.75
N ARG A 18 -0.87 9.97 1.53
CA ARG A 18 0.42 10.05 2.24
C ARG A 18 0.25 10.12 3.76
N ARG A 19 -0.73 10.90 4.24
CA ARG A 19 -1.02 11.01 5.68
C ARG A 19 -1.65 9.74 6.22
N ALA A 20 -2.65 9.19 5.53
CA ALA A 20 -3.25 7.91 5.92
C ALA A 20 -2.21 6.79 6.01
N LEU A 21 -1.25 6.75 5.06
CA LEU A 21 -0.14 5.80 5.03
C LEU A 21 0.86 6.00 6.19
N ASN A 22 1.06 7.22 6.68
CA ASN A 22 1.95 7.47 7.83
C ASN A 22 1.25 7.25 9.18
N ASP A 23 -0.05 7.49 9.26
CA ASP A 23 -0.81 7.43 10.52
C ASP A 23 -1.26 6.00 10.85
N MET A 24 -1.63 5.22 9.82
CA MET A 24 -1.98 3.82 9.99
C MET A 24 -0.70 2.99 10.16
N GLN A 25 -0.35 2.61 11.40
CA GLN A 25 0.62 1.55 11.72
C GLN A 25 0.12 0.14 11.30
N GLY A 26 -0.43 0.04 10.09
CA GLY A 26 -0.37 -1.13 9.20
C GLY A 26 -1.08 -2.42 9.59
N ASN A 27 -1.69 -2.57 10.76
CA ASN A 27 -2.22 -3.88 11.17
C ASN A 27 -3.36 -4.39 10.26
N GLU A 28 -4.30 -3.53 9.88
CA GLU A 28 -5.43 -3.92 9.00
C GLU A 28 -4.96 -4.31 7.60
N ILE A 29 -4.00 -3.57 7.03
CA ILE A 29 -3.53 -3.88 5.70
C ILE A 29 -2.57 -5.08 5.70
N LYS A 30 -1.75 -5.27 6.74
CA LYS A 30 -0.94 -6.49 6.92
C LYS A 30 -1.83 -7.72 6.91
N GLU A 31 -2.95 -7.67 7.64
CA GLU A 31 -3.95 -8.74 7.64
C GLU A 31 -4.56 -8.95 6.24
N HIS A 32 -4.90 -7.88 5.54
CA HIS A 32 -5.44 -7.95 4.18
C HIS A 32 -4.44 -8.57 3.19
N VAL A 33 -3.18 -8.16 3.23
CA VAL A 33 -2.11 -8.69 2.38
C VAL A 33 -1.88 -10.17 2.68
N ARG A 34 -1.83 -10.58 3.96
CA ARG A 34 -1.71 -11.99 4.35
C ARG A 34 -2.87 -12.84 3.80
N LYS A 35 -4.10 -12.33 3.91
CA LYS A 35 -5.30 -13.02 3.41
C LYS A 35 -5.26 -13.18 1.89
N HIS A 36 -4.90 -12.12 1.16
CA HIS A 36 -4.79 -12.17 -0.29
C HIS A 36 -3.61 -13.03 -0.77
N TYR A 37 -2.46 -12.95 -0.10
CA TYR A 37 -1.31 -13.81 -0.39
C TYR A 37 -1.69 -15.29 -0.32
N ARG A 38 -2.35 -15.70 0.76
CA ARG A 38 -2.84 -17.08 0.91
C ARG A 38 -3.80 -17.48 -0.20
N THR A 39 -4.78 -16.63 -0.49
CA THR A 39 -5.77 -16.87 -1.56
C THR A 39 -5.09 -17.02 -2.93
N LEU A 40 -4.08 -16.20 -3.22
CA LEU A 40 -3.32 -16.27 -4.46
C LEU A 40 -2.46 -17.54 -4.52
N CYS A 41 -1.79 -17.90 -3.43
CA CYS A 41 -1.04 -19.16 -3.36
C CYS A 41 -1.94 -20.37 -3.60
N GLU A 42 -3.15 -20.40 -3.02
CA GLU A 42 -4.14 -21.45 -3.27
C GLU A 42 -4.58 -21.47 -4.74
N ASN A 43 -4.93 -20.33 -5.31
CA ASN A 43 -5.39 -20.22 -6.70
C ASN A 43 -4.32 -20.63 -7.73
N PHE A 44 -3.05 -20.31 -7.45
CA PHE A 44 -1.93 -20.59 -8.35
C PHE A 44 -1.15 -21.86 -7.98
N SER A 45 -1.63 -22.64 -7.00
CA SER A 45 -0.96 -23.85 -6.50
C SER A 45 0.50 -23.62 -6.09
N VAL A 46 0.78 -22.47 -5.49
CA VAL A 46 2.09 -22.09 -4.94
C VAL A 46 2.10 -22.40 -3.44
N SER A 47 3.25 -22.85 -2.92
CA SER A 47 3.43 -23.06 -1.48
C SER A 47 3.26 -21.74 -0.72
N CYS A 48 2.45 -21.78 0.33
CA CYS A 48 2.13 -20.65 1.19
C CYS A 48 2.85 -20.77 2.55
N ASP A 49 4.08 -21.29 2.54
CA ASP A 49 4.88 -21.57 3.74
C ASP A 49 5.67 -20.36 4.24
N LEU A 50 5.37 -19.16 3.73
CA LEU A 50 6.05 -17.94 4.17
C LEU A 50 5.54 -17.51 5.55
N ASP A 51 6.46 -17.26 6.47
CA ASP A 51 6.13 -16.77 7.81
C ASP A 51 5.34 -15.44 7.76
N PRO A 52 4.27 -15.29 8.57
CA PRO A 52 3.50 -14.07 8.65
C PRO A 52 4.34 -12.82 8.95
N GLU A 53 5.40 -12.97 9.74
CA GLU A 53 6.32 -11.88 10.07
C GLU A 53 7.13 -11.40 8.87
N ILE A 54 7.49 -12.31 7.95
CA ILE A 54 8.17 -11.96 6.70
C ILE A 54 7.23 -11.18 5.80
N ILE A 55 5.97 -11.60 5.71
CA ILE A 55 4.93 -10.87 4.96
C ILE A 55 4.78 -9.48 5.55
N ASP A 56 4.62 -9.36 6.87
CA ASP A 56 4.42 -8.09 7.56
C ASP A 56 5.61 -7.14 7.35
N ALA A 57 6.84 -7.62 7.47
CA ALA A 57 8.05 -6.85 7.22
C ALA A 57 8.14 -6.39 5.75
N TRP A 58 7.78 -7.26 4.80
CA TRP A 58 7.75 -6.89 3.39
C TRP A 58 6.70 -5.80 3.12
N VAL A 59 5.49 -5.91 3.70
CA VAL A 59 4.49 -4.86 3.50
C VAL A 59 4.99 -3.53 4.07
N GLU A 60 5.63 -3.52 5.24
CA GLU A 60 6.26 -2.33 5.83
C GLU A 60 7.34 -1.71 4.95
N GLU A 61 8.18 -2.52 4.32
CA GLU A 61 9.18 -2.03 3.39
C GLU A 61 8.55 -1.39 2.15
N GLN A 62 7.58 -2.07 1.53
CA GLN A 62 6.88 -1.54 0.36
C GLN A 62 6.13 -0.24 0.71
N TRP A 63 5.57 -0.15 1.91
CA TRP A 63 4.94 1.08 2.40
C TRP A 63 5.89 2.25 2.50
N LYS A 64 7.08 2.04 3.09
CA LYS A 64 8.09 3.08 3.21
C LYS A 64 8.54 3.55 1.83
N LEU A 65 8.72 2.63 0.89
CA LEU A 65 9.08 2.98 -0.50
C LEU A 65 7.99 3.83 -1.16
N TRP A 66 6.73 3.48 -0.95
CA TRP A 66 5.60 4.20 -1.56
C TRP A 66 5.41 5.60 -0.97
N ALA A 67 5.50 5.73 0.35
CA ALA A 67 5.47 7.02 1.03
C ALA A 67 6.61 7.94 0.53
N ASN A 68 7.83 7.42 0.45
CA ASN A 68 8.98 8.16 -0.07
C ASN A 68 8.80 8.56 -1.55
N SER A 69 8.16 7.72 -2.36
CA SER A 69 7.88 8.04 -3.76
C SER A 69 6.89 9.19 -3.89
N LEU A 70 5.84 9.21 -3.06
CA LEU A 70 4.86 10.29 -3.04
C LEU A 70 5.49 11.63 -2.60
N GLU A 71 6.46 11.59 -1.70
CA GLU A 71 7.23 12.78 -1.30
C GLU A 71 8.11 13.31 -2.44
N LYS A 72 8.76 12.42 -3.19
CA LYS A 72 9.60 12.82 -4.34
C LYS A 72 8.79 13.34 -5.53
N GLU A 73 7.57 12.85 -5.72
CA GLU A 73 6.64 13.38 -6.74
C GLU A 73 6.20 14.84 -6.47
N GLN A 74 6.35 15.36 -5.24
CA GLN A 74 6.09 16.78 -4.97
C GLN A 74 7.18 17.72 -5.52
N ILE A 75 8.32 17.19 -5.98
CA ILE A 75 9.44 17.97 -6.54
C ILE A 75 9.42 17.83 -8.08
N ARG A 76 8.36 18.29 -8.74
CA ARG A 76 8.39 18.56 -10.19
C ARG A 76 7.30 19.50 -10.66
#